data_AF-A0A5C8D4Q8-F1
#
_entry.id   AF-A0A5C8D4Q8-F1
#
_cell.length_a   1.000
_cell.length_b   1.000
_cell.length_c   1.000
_cell.angle_alpha   90.00
_cell.angle_beta   90.00
_cell.angle_gamma   90.00
#
_symmetry.space_group_name_H-M   'P 1'
#
loop_
_entity.id
_entity.type
_entity.pdbx_description
1 polymer ?
#
loop_
_entity_poly.entity_id
_entity_poly.type
_entity_poly.pdbx_seq_one_letter_code
_entity_poly.pdbx_strand_id
1 'polypeptide(L)'
;MNKKLSILYNYGLFSNIDEINFKFKKKYSGALKVYFDDFDKKYNIYKELIEKLDTFTNIVNKKLYYKKIRISKNDGIQIFSDNDNEIKLSDLSSGEKQEIILFFELIFSTDKIIMMLIDEPELSLHVAW
;
A
#
# COMPACT_ATOMS: atom_id res chain seq x y z
N MET A 1 -19.22 0.09 2.11
CA MET A 1 -18.30 -0.87 1.48
C MET A 1 -17.51 -1.57 2.58
N ASN A 2 -17.30 -2.89 2.51
CA ASN A 2 -16.55 -3.63 3.54
C ASN A 2 -15.08 -3.14 3.56
N LYS A 3 -14.51 -2.83 4.73
CA LYS A 3 -13.15 -2.27 4.87
C LYS A 3 -12.06 -3.17 4.25
N LYS A 4 -12.19 -4.49 4.36
CA LYS A 4 -11.24 -5.45 3.77
C LYS A 4 -11.25 -5.39 2.24
N LEU A 5 -12.45 -5.24 1.68
CA LEU A 5 -12.66 -5.14 0.23
C LEU A 5 -12.01 -3.87 -0.33
N SER A 6 -12.17 -2.72 0.34
CA SER A 6 -11.52 -1.48 -0.10
C SER A 6 -10.00 -1.60 -0.09
N ILE A 7 -9.42 -2.29 0.89
CA ILE A 7 -7.96 -2.47 0.96
C ILE A 7 -7.46 -3.34 -0.19
N LEU A 8 -8.13 -4.48 -0.45
CA LEU A 8 -7.77 -5.34 -1.59
C LEU A 8 -7.83 -4.61 -2.92
N TYR A 9 -8.84 -3.75 -3.09
CA TYR A 9 -8.97 -2.93 -4.29
C TYR A 9 -7.86 -1.89 -4.42
N ASN A 10 -7.55 -1.17 -3.34
CA ASN A 10 -6.53 -0.13 -3.35
C ASN A 10 -5.16 -0.67 -3.79
N TYR A 11 -4.81 -1.90 -3.41
CA TYR A 11 -3.57 -2.55 -3.82
C TYR A 11 -3.66 -3.32 -5.15
N GLY A 12 -4.78 -3.26 -5.86
CA GLY A 12 -4.98 -4.01 -7.10
C GLY A 12 -4.97 -5.53 -6.91
N LEU A 13 -5.21 -6.01 -5.68
CA LEU A 13 -5.31 -7.43 -5.33
C LEU A 13 -6.70 -8.00 -5.65
N PHE A 14 -7.65 -7.13 -6.01
CA PHE A 14 -8.99 -7.50 -6.42
C PHE A 14 -9.49 -6.58 -7.56
N SER A 15 -9.95 -7.18 -8.66
CA SER A 15 -10.27 -6.47 -9.91
C SER A 15 -11.74 -6.48 -10.32
N ASN A 16 -12.64 -7.19 -9.62
CA ASN A 16 -14.07 -7.25 -9.97
C ASN A 16 -14.93 -6.24 -9.18
N ILE A 17 -14.59 -4.94 -9.23
CA ILE A 17 -15.44 -3.90 -8.61
C ILE A 17 -16.65 -3.51 -9.46
N ASP A 18 -16.60 -3.72 -10.77
CA ASP A 18 -17.72 -3.43 -11.68
C ASP A 18 -19.01 -4.17 -11.31
N GLU A 19 -18.92 -5.23 -10.50
CA GLU A 19 -20.07 -5.97 -9.98
C GLU A 19 -20.70 -5.38 -8.70
N ILE A 20 -20.13 -4.38 -8.01
CA ILE A 20 -20.59 -4.00 -6.65
C ILE A 20 -21.48 -2.75 -6.65
N ASN A 21 -22.09 -2.41 -7.78
CA ASN A 21 -23.25 -1.49 -7.82
C ASN A 21 -24.59 -2.24 -7.69
N PHE A 22 -24.63 -3.33 -6.91
CA PHE A 22 -25.87 -4.05 -6.63
C PHE A 22 -26.77 -3.25 -5.68
N LYS A 23 -27.92 -2.81 -6.19
CA LYS A 23 -29.05 -2.42 -5.34
C LYS A 23 -29.53 -3.66 -4.58
N PHE A 24 -29.21 -3.75 -3.30
CA PHE A 24 -29.49 -4.92 -2.46
C PHE A 24 -30.96 -5.35 -2.59
N LYS A 25 -31.20 -6.58 -3.06
CA LYS A 25 -32.51 -7.24 -3.04
C LYS A 25 -32.41 -8.48 -2.17
N LYS A 26 -33.34 -8.64 -1.23
CA LYS A 26 -33.38 -9.78 -0.28
C LYS A 26 -33.30 -11.16 -0.96
N LYS A 27 -33.80 -11.28 -2.19
CA LYS A 27 -33.73 -12.49 -3.03
C LYS A 27 -32.30 -12.95 -3.35
N TYR A 28 -31.32 -12.05 -3.36
CA TYR A 28 -29.92 -12.35 -3.72
C TYR A 28 -29.00 -12.49 -2.49
N SER A 29 -29.55 -12.52 -1.28
CA SER A 29 -28.76 -12.58 -0.04
C SER A 29 -27.85 -13.81 0.05
N GLY A 30 -28.30 -14.96 -0.45
CA GLY A 30 -27.49 -16.19 -0.48
C GLY A 30 -26.27 -16.08 -1.39
N ALA A 31 -26.45 -15.55 -2.60
CA ALA A 31 -25.35 -15.33 -3.55
C ALA A 31 -24.36 -14.28 -3.03
N LEU A 32 -24.87 -13.19 -2.44
CA LEU A 32 -24.05 -12.16 -1.78
C LEU A 32 -23.23 -12.74 -0.63
N LYS A 33 -23.81 -13.65 0.17
CA LYS A 33 -23.08 -14.32 1.25
C LYS A 33 -21.92 -15.15 0.70
N VAL A 34 -22.16 -15.97 -0.31
CA VAL A 34 -21.10 -16.79 -0.95
C VAL A 34 -19.97 -15.89 -1.49
N TYR A 35 -20.33 -14.75 -2.08
CA TYR A 35 -19.36 -13.77 -2.57
C TYR A 35 -18.51 -13.17 -1.44
N PHE A 36 -19.13 -12.76 -0.33
CA PHE A 36 -18.42 -12.28 0.86
C PHE A 36 -17.54 -13.34 1.53
N ASP A 37 -18.01 -14.58 1.60
CA ASP A 37 -17.22 -15.69 2.15
C ASP A 37 -15.96 -15.96 1.30
N ASP A 38 -16.05 -15.85 -0.03
CA ASP A 38 -14.88 -15.95 -0.93
C ASP A 38 -13.90 -14.78 -0.74
N PHE A 39 -14.42 -13.57 -0.54
CA PHE A 39 -13.59 -12.40 -0.24
C PHE A 39 -12.81 -12.55 1.06
N ASP A 40 -13.46 -13.00 2.13
CA ASP A 40 -12.79 -13.18 3.40
C ASP A 40 -11.65 -14.21 3.29
N LYS A 41 -11.85 -15.28 2.50
CA LYS A 41 -10.78 -16.25 2.21
C LYS A 41 -9.61 -15.61 1.47
N LYS A 42 -9.87 -14.86 0.39
CA LYS A 42 -8.83 -14.15 -0.37
C LYS A 42 -8.10 -13.13 0.48
N TYR A 43 -8.83 -12.34 1.27
CA TYR A 43 -8.24 -11.37 2.19
C TYR A 43 -7.31 -12.05 3.19
N ASN A 44 -7.73 -13.19 3.76
CA ASN A 44 -6.92 -13.90 4.76
C ASN A 44 -5.59 -14.41 4.19
N ILE A 45 -5.54 -14.77 2.90
CA ILE A 45 -4.28 -15.15 2.22
C ILE A 45 -3.32 -13.96 2.16
N TYR A 46 -3.84 -12.76 1.85
CA TYR A 46 -3.03 -11.56 1.69
C TYR A 46 -2.86 -10.75 2.98
N LYS A 47 -3.44 -11.18 4.10
CA LYS A 47 -3.54 -10.36 5.32
C LYS A 47 -2.17 -9.85 5.78
N GLU A 48 -1.17 -10.72 5.86
CA GLU A 48 0.18 -10.33 6.29
C GLU A 48 0.83 -9.33 5.32
N LEU A 49 0.69 -9.59 4.01
CA LEU A 49 1.23 -8.68 2.98
C LEU A 49 0.54 -7.31 3.04
N ILE A 50 -0.77 -7.29 3.20
CA ILE A 50 -1.57 -6.07 3.33
C ILE A 50 -1.14 -5.27 4.56
N GLU A 51 -0.93 -5.92 5.70
CA GLU A 51 -0.47 -5.25 6.92
C GLU A 51 0.92 -4.61 6.72
N LYS A 52 1.83 -5.29 6.01
CA LYS A 52 3.14 -4.73 5.64
C LYS A 52 3.02 -3.56 4.66
N LEU A 53 2.21 -3.71 3.60
CA LEU A 53 1.96 -2.65 2.61
C LEU A 53 1.32 -1.40 3.22
N ASP A 54 0.33 -1.58 4.11
CA ASP A 54 -0.32 -0.47 4.83
C ASP A 54 0.69 0.25 5.72
N THR A 55 1.50 -0.51 6.47
CA THR A 55 2.54 0.07 7.33
C THR A 55 3.53 0.89 6.52
N PHE A 56 4.07 0.31 5.44
CA PHE A 56 5.03 0.96 4.55
C PHE A 56 4.44 2.21 3.91
N THR A 57 3.27 2.10 3.28
CA THR A 57 2.60 3.20 2.59
C THR A 57 2.29 4.35 3.54
N ASN A 58 1.83 4.06 4.76
CA ASN A 58 1.52 5.08 5.74
C ASN A 58 2.77 5.79 6.29
N ILE A 59 3.88 5.08 6.50
CA ILE A 59 5.12 5.69 6.99
C ILE A 59 5.71 6.60 5.92
N VAL A 60 5.86 6.09 4.69
CA VAL A 60 6.46 6.86 3.59
C VAL A 60 5.61 8.09 3.25
N ASN A 61 4.27 7.95 3.15
CA ASN A 61 3.39 9.09 2.84
C ASN A 61 3.33 10.16 3.93
N LYS A 62 3.77 9.86 5.16
CA LYS A 62 3.93 10.87 6.22
C LYS A 62 5.26 11.61 6.13
N LYS A 63 6.27 11.02 5.48
CA LYS A 63 7.63 11.55 5.37
C LYS A 63 7.87 12.34 4.08
N LEU A 64 7.25 11.91 2.98
CA LEU A 64 7.31 12.65 1.72
C LEU A 64 6.48 13.94 1.81
N TYR A 65 7.07 15.07 1.39
CA TYR A 65 6.40 16.36 1.29
C TYR A 65 5.85 16.58 -0.13
N TYR A 66 4.59 17.00 -0.22
CA TYR A 66 3.90 17.30 -1.49
C TYR A 66 3.80 16.13 -2.48
N LYS A 67 4.16 14.92 -2.05
CA LYS A 67 4.20 13.70 -2.83
C LYS A 67 3.61 12.56 -2.02
N LYS A 68 2.99 11.60 -2.70
CA LYS A 68 2.44 10.38 -2.12
C LYS A 68 2.76 9.19 -2.99
N ILE A 69 3.13 8.10 -2.35
CA ILE A 69 3.25 6.79 -2.96
C ILE A 69 1.88 6.14 -3.05
N ARG A 70 1.65 5.46 -4.17
CA ARG A 70 0.57 4.50 -4.37
C ARG A 70 1.18 3.19 -4.82
N ILE A 71 0.66 2.09 -4.30
CA ILE A 71 1.17 0.76 -4.61
C ILE A 71 0.04 -0.05 -5.19
N SER A 72 0.27 -0.63 -6.36
CA SER A 72 -0.66 -1.54 -7.01
C SER A 72 0.07 -2.80 -7.47
N LYS A 73 -0.64 -3.92 -7.57
CA LYS A 73 -0.10 -5.15 -8.15
C LYS A 73 0.37 -4.96 -9.61
N ASN A 74 -0.28 -4.09 -10.37
CA ASN A 74 -0.04 -3.94 -11.80
C ASN A 74 1.13 -3.00 -12.08
N ASP A 75 1.23 -1.91 -11.31
CA ASP A 75 2.12 -0.78 -11.60
C ASP A 75 3.28 -0.70 -10.60
N GLY A 76 3.25 -1.50 -9.54
CA GLY A 76 4.25 -1.45 -8.48
C GLY A 76 4.14 -0.17 -7.67
N ILE A 77 5.26 0.51 -7.43
CA ILE A 77 5.32 1.78 -6.69
C ILE A 77 5.23 2.93 -7.69
N GLN A 78 4.18 3.74 -7.56
CA GLN A 78 3.99 4.97 -8.29
C GLN A 78 4.01 6.16 -7.33
N ILE A 79 4.49 7.31 -7.81
CA ILE A 79 4.53 8.55 -7.03
C ILE A 79 3.61 9.55 -7.69
N PHE A 80 2.80 10.23 -6.87
CA PHE A 80 1.92 11.30 -7.31
C PHE A 80 2.18 12.55 -6.48
N SER A 81 2.09 13.71 -7.12
CA SER A 81 1.96 14.99 -6.40
C SER A 81 0.63 15.06 -5.66
N ASP A 82 0.48 16.00 -4.73
CA ASP A 82 -0.82 16.28 -4.09
C ASP A 82 -1.93 16.69 -5.07
N ASN A 83 -1.54 17.13 -6.28
CA ASN A 83 -2.46 17.47 -7.38
C ASN A 83 -2.72 16.27 -8.32
N ASP A 84 -2.40 15.04 -7.90
CA ASP A 84 -2.60 13.79 -8.65
C ASP A 84 -1.83 13.67 -9.97
N ASN A 85 -0.83 14.52 -10.22
CA ASN A 85 0.10 14.31 -11.33
C ASN A 85 1.13 13.25 -10.98
N GLU A 86 1.34 12.27 -11.86
CA GLU A 86 2.37 11.24 -11.71
C GLU A 86 3.78 11.85 -11.82
N ILE A 87 4.67 11.44 -10.91
CA ILE A 87 6.07 11.85 -10.84
C ILE A 87 6.92 10.61 -11.11
N LYS A 88 7.89 10.72 -12.02
CA LYS A 88 8.81 9.61 -12.28
C LYS A 88 9.71 9.39 -11.08
N LEU A 89 10.01 8.12 -10.77
CA LEU A 89 10.95 7.77 -9.70
C LEU A 89 12.34 8.40 -9.89
N SER A 90 12.76 8.63 -11.14
CA SER A 90 14.01 9.33 -11.47
C SER A 90 14.08 10.73 -10.87
N ASP A 91 12.93 11.39 -10.73
CA ASP A 91 12.80 12.80 -10.36
C ASP A 91 12.67 12.99 -8.84
N LEU A 92 12.69 11.89 -8.07
CA LEU A 92 12.84 11.95 -6.61
C LEU A 92 14.25 12.38 -6.22
N SER A 93 14.35 13.14 -5.13
CA SER A 93 15.64 13.48 -4.53
C SER A 93 16.35 12.22 -4.01
N SER A 94 17.66 12.30 -3.80
CA SER A 94 18.42 11.18 -3.21
C SER A 94 17.87 10.80 -1.83
N GLY A 95 17.51 11.80 -1.00
CA GLY A 95 16.93 11.57 0.32
C GLY A 95 15.57 10.90 0.26
N GLU A 96 14.67 11.34 -0.63
CA GLU A 96 13.35 10.71 -0.81
C GLU A 96 13.49 9.24 -1.25
N LYS A 97 14.42 8.97 -2.19
CA LYS A 97 14.72 7.60 -2.63
C LYS A 97 15.25 6.76 -1.48
N GLN A 98 16.15 7.30 -0.68
CA GLN A 98 16.74 6.62 0.47
C GLN A 98 15.71 6.29 1.55
N GLU A 99 14.78 7.22 1.88
CA GLU A 99 13.70 6.94 2.82
C GLU A 99 12.80 5.79 2.34
N ILE A 100 12.42 5.79 1.06
CA ILE A 100 11.61 4.73 0.46
C ILE A 100 12.33 3.37 0.56
N ILE A 101 13.61 3.31 0.19
CA ILE A 101 14.41 2.09 0.23
C ILE A 101 14.57 1.58 1.67
N LEU A 102 14.91 2.46 2.61
CA LEU A 102 15.12 2.12 4.01
C LEU A 102 13.88 1.48 4.64
N PHE A 103 12.72 2.12 4.50
CA PHE A 103 11.48 1.57 5.07
C PHE A 103 11.02 0.30 4.36
N PHE A 104 11.31 0.16 3.06
CA PHE A 104 11.04 -1.07 2.33
C PHE A 104 11.86 -2.22 2.90
N GLU A 105 13.17 -2.04 3.07
CA GLU A 105 14.06 -3.05 3.66
C GLU A 105 13.60 -3.41 5.07
N LEU A 106 13.34 -2.42 5.93
CA LEU A 106 12.90 -2.59 7.31
C LEU A 106 11.60 -3.39 7.47
N ILE A 107 10.68 -3.31 6.51
CA ILE A 107 9.34 -3.90 6.64
C ILE A 107 9.24 -5.24 5.91
N PHE A 108 9.91 -5.38 4.77
CA PHE A 108 9.76 -6.54 3.89
C PHE A 108 10.94 -7.50 3.92
N SER A 109 12.14 -7.04 4.29
CA SER A 109 13.38 -7.83 4.21
C SER A 109 13.90 -8.32 5.56
N THR A 110 13.05 -8.26 6.59
CA THR A 110 13.41 -8.39 7.99
C THR A 110 12.80 -9.64 8.64
N ASP A 111 13.65 -10.56 9.08
CA ASP A 111 13.28 -11.72 9.91
C ASP A 111 13.25 -11.36 11.41
N LYS A 112 12.76 -12.25 12.28
CA LYS A 112 12.54 -11.96 13.72
C LYS A 112 13.79 -11.58 14.54
N ILE A 113 15.02 -11.76 14.02
CA ILE A 113 16.27 -11.39 14.70
C ILE A 113 17.15 -10.63 13.70
N ILE A 114 17.46 -9.38 14.00
CA ILE A 114 18.16 -8.47 13.09
C ILE A 114 19.14 -7.61 13.87
N MET A 115 20.37 -7.55 13.37
CA MET A 115 21.30 -6.46 13.66
C MET A 115 21.41 -5.65 12.37
N MET A 116 20.88 -4.43 12.39
CA MET A 116 20.94 -3.50 11.28
C MET A 116 21.95 -2.40 11.61
N LEU A 117 22.92 -2.20 10.72
CA LEU A 117 23.89 -1.12 10.78
C LEU A 117 23.62 -0.22 9.57
N ILE A 118 23.25 1.03 9.84
CA ILE A 118 23.04 2.06 8.82
C ILE A 118 24.10 3.12 9.07
N ASP A 119 24.87 3.44 8.04
CA ASP A 119 25.84 4.52 8.08
C ASP A 119 25.16 5.81 7.62
N GLU A 120 25.36 6.89 8.38
CA GLU A 120 24.77 8.23 8.18
C GLU A 120 23.30 8.22 7.69
N PRO A 121 22.34 7.63 8.44
CA PRO A 121 20.93 7.61 8.05
C PRO A 121 20.35 9.02 7.84
N GLU A 122 20.95 10.04 8.42
CA GLU A 122 20.62 11.46 8.29
C GLU A 122 21.10 12.12 7.00
N LEU A 123 22.04 11.50 6.27
CA LEU A 123 22.61 12.09 5.07
C LEU A 123 21.52 12.18 4.01
N SER A 124 21.22 13.40 3.54
CA SER A 124 20.11 13.74 2.62
C SER A 124 18.77 14.08 3.27
N LEU A 125 18.68 14.19 4.60
CA LEU A 125 17.44 14.58 5.29
C LEU A 125 17.46 16.05 5.70
N HIS A 126 16.32 16.72 5.49
CA HIS A 126 16.17 18.12 5.88
C HIS A 126 16.21 18.25 7.41
N VAL A 127 16.86 19.30 7.94
CA VAL A 127 17.06 19.57 9.40
C VAL A 127 15.79 19.48 10.27
N ALA A 128 14.61 19.55 9.66
CA ALA A 128 13.32 19.44 10.35
C ALA A 128 12.82 17.99 10.53
N TRP A 129 13.68 17.00 10.32
CA TRP A 129 13.35 15.58 10.44
C TRP A 129 12.85 15.19 11.83
#